data_AF-A0A350LWT4-F1
#
_entry.id   AF-A0A350LWT4-F1
#
_cell.length_a   1.000
_cell.length_b   1.000
_cell.length_c   1.000
_cell.angle_alpha   90.00
_cell.angle_beta   90.00
_cell.angle_gamma   90.00
#
_symmetry.space_group_name_H-M   'P 1'
#
loop_
_entity.id
_entity.type
_entity.pdbx_description
1 polymer ?
#
loop_
_entity_poly.entity_id
_entity_poly.type
_entity_poly.pdbx_seq_one_letter_code
_entity_poly.pdbx_strand_id
1 'polypeptide(L)' 'MRLESTNDIHAFVMDERAKAVSEREWRHRLRGYGYAIRDDAEGAYVTSILRGGALCRLN' A
#
# COMPACT_ATOMS: atom_id res chain seq x y z
N MET A 1 6.77 3.13 -13.19
CA MET A 1 7.58 3.33 -11.98
C MET A 1 7.75 1.98 -11.30
N ARG A 2 8.98 1.48 -11.20
CA ARG A 2 9.28 0.22 -10.50
C ARG A 2 9.83 0.66 -9.13
N LEU A 3 9.08 0.40 -8.07
CA LEU A 3 9.58 0.65 -6.70
C LEU A 3 10.43 -0.56 -6.33
N GLU A 4 11.70 -0.32 -6.01
CA GLU A 4 12.68 -1.39 -5.85
C GLU A 4 12.89 -1.78 -4.38
N SER A 5 12.62 -0.85 -3.45
CA SER A 5 12.74 -1.10 -2.01
C SER A 5 11.41 -1.00 -1.24
N THR A 6 11.35 -1.70 -0.11
CA THR A 6 10.26 -1.61 0.89
C THR A 6 9.99 -0.17 1.33
N ASN A 7 11.03 0.66 1.47
CA ASN A 7 10.90 2.06 1.89
C ASN A 7 10.26 2.92 0.78
N ASP A 8 10.62 2.69 -0.49
CA ASP A 8 10.00 3.42 -1.60
C ASP A 8 8.52 3.06 -1.74
N ILE A 9 8.17 1.78 -1.51
CA ILE A 9 6.78 1.30 -1.47
C ILE A 9 6.02 1.96 -0.33
N HIS A 10 6.60 2.00 0.86
CA HIS A 10 5.99 2.65 2.02
C HIS A 10 5.73 4.15 1.77
N ALA A 11 6.75 4.87 1.31
CA ALA A 11 6.66 6.30 1.03
C ALA A 11 5.60 6.59 -0.04
N PHE A 12 5.58 5.82 -1.12
CA PHE A 12 4.57 5.93 -2.17
C PHE A 12 3.15 5.69 -1.64
N VAL A 13 2.97 4.63 -0.84
CA VAL A 13 1.66 4.28 -0.28
C VAL A 13 1.14 5.37 0.66
N MET A 14 2.02 5.97 1.46
CA MET A 14 1.67 7.07 2.37
C MET A 14 1.42 8.39 1.62
N ASP A 15 2.15 8.67 0.56
CA ASP A 15 1.90 9.83 -0.31
C ASP A 15 0.52 9.73 -0.99
N GLU A 16 0.14 8.55 -1.49
CA GLU A 16 -1.21 8.31 -2.00
C GLU A 16 -2.28 8.40 -0.90
N ARG A 17 -1.95 8.06 0.37
CA ARG A 17 -2.87 8.22 1.50
C ARG A 17 -3.19 9.68 1.76
N ALA A 18 -2.19 10.56 1.67
CA ALA A 18 -2.33 12.00 1.88
C ALA A 18 -3.19 12.68 0.81
N LYS A 19 -3.20 12.14 -0.42
CA LYS A 19 -4.00 12.66 -1.55
C LYS A 19 -5.46 12.18 -1.56
N ALA A 20 -5.74 11.06 -0.89
CA ALA A 20 -7.06 10.44 -0.89
C ALA A 20 -7.97 11.04 0.17
N VAL A 21 -9.23 11.34 -0.20
CA VAL A 21 -10.22 11.90 0.73
C VAL A 21 -10.88 10.85 1.62
N SER A 22 -10.64 9.55 1.34
CA SER A 22 -11.11 8.46 2.18
C SER A 22 -10.20 7.24 2.06
N GLU A 23 -10.22 6.36 3.05
CA GLU A 23 -9.50 5.10 2.97
C GLU A 23 -9.98 4.21 1.81
N ARG A 24 -11.29 4.25 1.49
CA ARG A 24 -11.85 3.49 0.36
C ARG A 24 -11.23 3.96 -0.96
N GLU A 25 -11.12 5.27 -1.14
CA GLU A 25 -10.49 5.85 -2.32
C GLU A 25 -9.00 5.51 -2.37
N TRP A 26 -8.28 5.65 -1.26
CA TRP A 26 -6.87 5.27 -1.16
C TRP A 26 -6.64 3.80 -1.55
N ARG A 27 -7.40 2.87 -0.97
CA ARG A 27 -7.35 1.44 -1.32
C ARG A 27 -7.70 1.19 -2.79
N HIS A 28 -8.62 1.96 -3.37
CA HIS A 28 -8.95 1.88 -4.79
C HIS A 28 -7.80 2.36 -5.68
N ARG A 29 -7.16 3.50 -5.34
CA ARG A 29 -5.99 4.03 -6.05
C ARG A 29 -4.84 3.02 -6.05
N LEU A 30 -4.51 2.45 -4.90
CA LEU A 30 -3.43 1.46 -4.75
C LEU A 30 -3.61 0.20 -5.61
N ARG A 31 -4.86 -0.24 -5.81
CA ARG A 31 -5.15 -1.38 -6.70
C ARG A 31 -4.74 -1.09 -8.15
N GLY A 32 -4.83 0.16 -8.61
CA GLY A 32 -4.35 0.58 -9.92
C GLY A 32 -2.83 0.41 -10.09
N TYR A 33 -2.08 0.39 -8.99
CA TYR A 33 -0.64 0.16 -8.97
C TYR A 33 -0.26 -1.30 -8.63
N GLY A 34 -1.25 -2.18 -8.44
CA GLY A 34 -1.01 -3.58 -8.08
C GLY A 34 -0.73 -3.82 -6.60
N TYR A 35 -1.06 -2.86 -5.73
CA TYR A 35 -0.92 -2.98 -4.28
C TYR A 35 -2.29 -3.11 -3.59
N ALA A 36 -2.32 -3.83 -2.48
CA ALA A 36 -3.48 -3.90 -1.60
C ALA A 36 -3.06 -3.68 -0.15
N ILE A 37 -3.89 -2.95 0.59
CA ILE A 37 -3.77 -2.82 2.06
C ILE A 37 -4.56 -3.94 2.71
N ARG A 38 -3.94 -4.57 3.71
CA ARG A 38 -4.57 -5.55 4.58
C ARG A 38 -4.32 -5.14 6.02
N ASP A 39 -5.30 -5.42 6.87
CA ASP A 39 -5.23 -5.18 8.29
C ASP A 39 -4.95 -6.50 9.02
N ASP A 40 -4.10 -6.46 10.03
CA ASP A 40 -3.88 -7.53 11.02
C ASP A 40 -4.06 -6.97 12.46
N ALA A 41 -3.81 -7.81 13.46
CA ALA A 41 -3.92 -7.41 14.86
C ALA A 41 -2.90 -6.33 15.29
N GLU A 42 -1.81 -6.15 14.53
CA GLU A 42 -0.70 -5.25 14.84
C GLU A 42 -0.70 -3.99 13.96
N GLY A 43 -1.54 -3.93 12.92
CA GLY A 43 -1.76 -2.75 12.09
C GLY A 43 -2.05 -3.09 10.62
N ALA A 44 -1.78 -2.12 9.75
CA ALA A 44 -1.97 -2.27 8.31
C ALA A 44 -0.64 -2.61 7.61
N TYR A 45 -0.73 -3.44 6.57
CA TYR A 45 0.42 -3.82 5.73
C TYR A 45 0.06 -3.84 4.25
N VAL A 46 1.07 -3.58 3.43
CA VAL A 46 0.98 -3.56 1.97
C VAL A 46 1.29 -4.94 1.43
N THR A 47 0.48 -5.39 0.48
CA THR A 47 0.67 -6.65 -0.25
C THR A 47 0.72 -6.40 -1.75
N SER A 48 1.45 -7.24 -2.48
CA SER A 48 1.36 -7.27 -3.93
C SER A 48 0.11 -8.06 -4.34
N ILE A 49 -0.76 -7.48 -5.17
CA ILE A 49 -1.91 -8.19 -5.73
C ILE A 49 -1.45 -9.32 -6.66
N LEU A 50 -0.42 -9.07 -7.47
CA LEU A 50 0.06 -10.03 -8.47
C LEU A 50 0.85 -11.18 -7.83
N ARG A 51 1.58 -10.91 -6.74
CA ARG A 51 2.49 -11.89 -6.11
C ARG A 51 1.97 -12.44 -4.79
N GLY A 52 0.91 -11.87 -4.22
CA GLY A 52 0.28 -12.31 -2.96
C GLY A 52 1.10 -12.08 -1.68
N GLY A 53 2.38 -11.69 -1.79
CA GLY A 53 3.28 -11.49 -0.65
C GLY A 53 3.13 -10.14 0.04
N ALA A 54 3.34 -10.13 1.37
CA ALA A 54 3.51 -8.92 2.16
C ALA A 54 4.80 -8.19 1.76
N LEU A 55 4.73 -6.87 1.63
CA LEU A 55 5.82 -6.01 1.16
C LEU A 55 6.38 -5.14 2.28
N CYS A 56 5.52 -4.43 3.00
CA CYS A 56 5.89 -3.55 4.11
C CYS A 56 4.71 -3.31 5.06
N ARG A 57 4.99 -2.91 6.30
CA ARG A 57 3.98 -2.43 7.26
C ARG A 57 3.86 -0.91 7.22
N LEU A 58 2.72 -0.39 7.69
CA LEU A 58 2.36 1.02 7.68
C LEU A 58 2.41 1.68 9.07
N ASN A 59 3.06 1.05 10.05
CA ASN A 59 3.16 1.50 11.43
C ASN A 59 4.47 2.23 11.73
#